data_AF-A0AAD9JPX3-F1
#
_entry.id   AF-A0AAD9JPX3-F1
#
_cell.length_a   1.000
_cell.length_b   1.000
_cell.length_c   1.000
_cell.angle_alpha   90.00
_cell.angle_beta   90.00
_cell.angle_gamma   90.00
#
_symmetry.space_group_name_H-M   'P 1'
#
loop_
_entity.id
_entity.type
_entity.pdbx_description
1 polymer ?
#
loop_
_entity_poly.entity_id
_entity_poly.type
_entity_poly.pdbx_seq_one_letter_code
_entity_poly.pdbx_strand_id
1 'polypeptide(L)'
;MHTFNEESAESDEFFPEFANLQSKSVFYFIDTVEDSFDMDAPDFHLAVVSALEPLVVYRSVLEKGFGDSLLLPDSDKFDCGMCVHALDVDFDGENELLLGTYGQELIVYKFNARELSVKEPDTERDELNVTESSQSSSRHSNSGLTDGDFHLLWQRNFADPLLAVDGVDVTGDGLQEIVVLSLRGLHVLQHDLKDVAQQCVDRMKQLILEEQQSQQEDIFKQLLSENLSS
;
A
#
# COMPACT_ATOMS: atom_id res chain seq x y z
N MET A 1 1.45 -11.98 -16.13
CA MET A 1 2.60 -12.89 -15.91
C MET A 1 3.84 -12.07 -16.20
N HIS A 2 4.25 -11.26 -15.22
CA HIS A 2 5.36 -10.32 -15.39
C HIS A 2 6.67 -11.07 -15.29
N THR A 3 7.57 -10.82 -16.25
CA THR A 3 8.87 -11.48 -16.37
C THR A 3 9.95 -10.43 -16.18
N PHE A 4 10.76 -10.62 -15.14
CA PHE A 4 11.92 -9.78 -14.83
C PHE A 4 13.17 -10.31 -15.55
N ASN A 5 14.00 -9.41 -16.10
CA ASN A 5 15.32 -9.76 -16.66
C ASN A 5 16.41 -9.62 -15.59
N GLU A 6 17.35 -10.57 -15.55
CA GLU A 6 18.45 -10.61 -14.59
C GLU A 6 19.77 -10.36 -15.33
N GLU A 7 20.52 -9.34 -14.91
CA GLU A 7 21.88 -9.07 -15.40
C GLU A 7 22.84 -9.15 -14.19
N SER A 8 23.89 -9.96 -14.32
CA SER A 8 24.86 -10.22 -13.25
C SER A 8 26.09 -9.33 -13.44
N ALA A 9 26.45 -8.55 -12.42
CA ALA A 9 27.68 -7.78 -12.39
C ALA A 9 28.68 -8.44 -11.42
N GLU A 10 29.87 -8.76 -11.92
CA GLU A 10 31.01 -9.23 -11.12
C GLU A 10 31.65 -8.08 -10.34
N SER A 11 32.07 -8.38 -9.12
CA SER A 11 32.59 -7.47 -8.10
C SER A 11 34.01 -6.99 -8.37
N ASP A 12 34.28 -5.71 -8.05
CA ASP A 12 35.34 -5.29 -7.11
C ASP A 12 35.57 -3.77 -7.24
N GLU A 13 34.89 -2.97 -6.42
CA GLU A 13 35.40 -1.65 -5.98
C GLU A 13 34.64 -1.19 -4.73
N PHE A 14 35.39 -0.98 -3.64
CA PHE A 14 34.89 -0.57 -2.34
C PHE A 14 34.65 0.95 -2.35
N PHE A 15 33.39 1.38 -2.52
CA PHE A 15 33.00 2.79 -2.53
C PHE A 15 32.73 3.27 -1.08
N PRO A 16 33.55 4.16 -0.50
CA PRO A 16 33.38 4.63 0.88
C PRO A 16 32.33 5.76 1.00
N GLU A 17 31.47 5.96 0.00
CA GLU A 17 30.52 7.08 -0.07
C GLU A 17 29.13 6.73 0.49
N PHE A 18 28.86 5.47 0.83
CA PHE A 18 27.59 5.00 1.39
C PHE A 18 27.47 5.13 2.93
N ALA A 19 28.39 5.85 3.59
CA ALA A 19 28.36 6.04 5.05
C ALA A 19 27.16 6.84 5.57
N ASN A 20 26.29 7.34 4.67
CA ASN A 20 25.03 8.02 4.99
C ASN A 20 23.77 7.26 4.53
N LEU A 21 23.88 5.99 4.14
CA LEU A 21 22.70 5.17 3.95
C LEU A 21 22.11 4.86 5.34
N GLN A 22 21.21 5.73 5.81
CA GLN A 22 20.35 5.38 6.92
C GLN A 22 19.61 4.12 6.48
N SER A 23 19.96 2.98 7.09
CA SER A 23 19.10 1.81 7.07
C SER A 23 17.75 2.28 7.60
N LYS A 24 16.79 2.51 6.70
CA LYS A 24 15.37 2.58 7.02
C LYS A 24 14.89 1.17 7.36
N SER A 25 15.52 0.55 8.36
CA SER A 25 14.81 -0.39 9.20
C SER A 25 13.69 0.44 9.81
N VAL A 26 12.46 0.25 9.32
CA VAL A 26 11.27 1.10 9.53
C VAL A 26 11.25 1.79 10.91
N PHE A 27 11.73 3.03 10.93
CA PHE A 27 11.50 4.04 11.95
C PHE A 27 11.07 5.28 11.16
N TYR A 28 9.77 5.60 11.18
CA TYR A 28 9.36 6.96 10.84
C TYR A 28 9.79 7.86 12.00
N PHE A 29 10.93 8.55 11.85
CA PHE A 29 11.14 9.81 12.55
C PHE A 29 10.27 10.86 11.86
N ILE A 30 9.31 11.42 12.61
CA ILE A 30 8.56 12.60 12.17
C ILE A 30 9.56 13.76 12.19
N ASP A 31 9.90 14.28 11.00
CA ASP A 31 10.41 15.63 10.88
C ASP A 31 9.25 16.57 11.18
N THR A 32 9.28 17.21 12.34
CA THR A 32 8.29 18.20 12.72
C THR A 32 8.54 19.46 11.91
N VAL A 33 7.95 19.54 10.72
CA VAL A 33 7.68 20.83 10.10
C VAL A 33 6.28 21.23 10.52
N GLU A 34 6.21 22.10 11.52
CA GLU A 34 5.02 22.90 11.78
C GLU A 34 4.73 23.72 10.52
N ASP A 35 3.71 23.34 9.76
CA ASP A 35 2.92 24.30 9.00
C ASP A 35 1.49 23.81 8.88
N SER A 36 0.60 24.78 8.97
CA SER A 36 -0.67 24.67 9.65
C SER A 36 -1.88 24.75 8.71
N PHE A 37 -2.96 24.13 9.19
CA PHE A 37 -4.39 24.32 8.87
C PHE A 37 -4.98 23.57 7.65
N ASP A 38 -5.95 22.71 8.02
CA ASP A 38 -6.81 21.79 7.24
C ASP A 38 -6.11 20.61 6.55
N MET A 39 -5.98 19.48 7.25
CA MET A 39 -5.61 18.19 6.63
C MET A 39 -6.28 17.05 7.41
N ASP A 40 -6.95 16.14 6.70
CA ASP A 40 -7.32 14.82 7.21
C ASP A 40 -6.11 14.25 7.98
N ALA A 41 -6.29 13.90 9.26
CA ALA A 41 -5.20 13.38 10.06
C ALA A 41 -4.63 12.15 9.34
N PRO A 42 -3.29 12.04 9.16
CA PRO A 42 -2.73 10.92 8.43
C PRO A 42 -3.11 9.60 9.12
N ASP A 43 -3.70 8.69 8.34
CA ASP A 43 -4.02 7.34 8.79
C ASP A 43 -2.73 6.53 8.92
N PHE A 44 -2.47 6.00 10.13
CA PHE A 44 -1.30 5.16 10.39
C PHE A 44 -1.71 3.69 10.49
N HIS A 45 -1.05 2.84 9.72
CA HIS A 45 -1.16 1.39 9.80
C HIS A 45 0.17 0.81 10.31
N LEU A 46 0.10 -0.28 11.07
CA LEU A 46 1.26 -0.95 11.65
C LEU A 46 1.30 -2.41 11.20
N ALA A 47 2.26 -2.77 10.35
CA ALA A 47 2.56 -4.15 10.00
C ALA A 47 3.53 -4.75 11.04
N VAL A 48 3.19 -5.92 11.58
CA VAL A 48 3.96 -6.64 12.61
C VAL A 48 4.32 -8.02 12.10
N VAL A 49 5.62 -8.23 11.90
CA VAL A 49 6.18 -9.52 11.51
C VAL A 49 6.48 -10.35 12.77
N SER A 50 6.11 -11.62 12.74
CA SER A 50 6.39 -12.59 13.80
C SER A 50 7.12 -13.80 13.24
N ALA A 51 7.95 -14.42 14.07
CA ALA A 51 8.63 -15.67 13.72
C ALA A 51 7.71 -16.90 13.86
N LEU A 52 6.61 -16.78 14.60
CA LEU A 52 5.74 -17.92 14.95
C LEU A 52 4.29 -17.74 14.50
N GLU A 53 3.90 -16.51 14.17
CA GLU A 53 2.53 -16.18 13.79
C GLU A 53 2.52 -15.53 12.41
N PRO A 54 1.39 -15.61 11.68
CA PRO A 54 1.21 -14.87 10.42
C PRO A 54 1.45 -13.37 10.61
N LEU A 55 1.86 -12.70 9.53
CA LEU A 55 2.00 -11.25 9.50
C LEU A 55 0.65 -10.57 9.79
N VAL A 56 0.65 -9.61 10.72
CA VAL A 56 -0.53 -8.88 11.15
C VAL A 56 -0.40 -7.41 10.80
N VAL A 57 -1.46 -6.81 10.24
CA VAL A 57 -1.55 -5.36 10.01
C VAL A 57 -2.63 -4.79 10.91
N TYR A 58 -2.23 -3.88 11.81
CA TYR A 58 -3.15 -3.08 12.60
C TYR A 58 -3.49 -1.80 11.86
N ARG A 59 -4.77 -1.46 11.74
CA ARG A 59 -5.24 -0.34 10.91
C ARG A 59 -5.67 0.87 11.75
N SER A 60 -5.37 2.07 11.24
CA SER A 60 -5.67 3.36 11.88
C SER A 60 -5.32 3.35 13.37
N VAL A 61 -4.07 2.99 13.69
CA VAL A 61 -3.64 2.68 15.06
C VAL A 61 -3.74 3.87 16.01
N LEU A 62 -3.73 5.10 15.49
CA LEU A 62 -3.95 6.30 16.29
C LEU A 62 -5.41 6.44 16.74
N GLU A 63 -6.36 5.98 15.93
CA GLU A 63 -7.80 6.08 16.24
C GLU A 63 -8.32 4.81 16.93
N LYS A 64 -7.97 3.63 16.41
CA LYS A 64 -8.52 2.33 16.80
C LYS A 64 -7.60 1.55 17.75
N GLY A 65 -6.40 2.06 18.04
CA GLY A 65 -5.38 1.31 18.76
C GLY A 65 -5.01 0.03 18.02
N PHE A 66 -4.96 -1.09 18.73
CA PHE A 66 -4.65 -2.42 18.16
C PHE A 66 -5.91 -3.29 17.95
N GLY A 67 -7.11 -2.70 17.99
CA GLY A 67 -8.37 -3.45 17.93
C GLY A 67 -8.79 -3.89 16.52
N ASP A 68 -8.30 -3.20 15.49
CA ASP A 68 -8.59 -3.48 14.08
C ASP A 68 -7.36 -4.10 13.43
N SER A 69 -7.32 -5.43 13.37
CA SER A 69 -6.19 -6.21 12.86
C SER A 69 -6.60 -7.09 11.69
N LEU A 70 -5.78 -7.13 10.64
CA LEU A 70 -5.90 -8.04 9.51
C LEU A 70 -4.70 -8.98 9.45
N LEU A 71 -4.96 -10.25 9.17
CA LEU A 71 -3.92 -11.25 8.94
C LEU A 71 -3.61 -11.32 7.46
N LEU A 72 -2.32 -11.38 7.11
CA LEU A 72 -1.90 -11.63 5.74
C LEU A 72 -1.95 -13.14 5.49
N PRO A 73 -2.81 -13.60 4.57
CA PRO A 73 -3.03 -15.02 4.37
C PRO A 73 -1.73 -15.70 3.91
N ASP A 74 -1.52 -16.93 4.39
CA ASP A 74 -0.42 -17.80 3.96
C ASP A 74 1.00 -17.26 4.25
N SER A 75 1.13 -16.17 5.00
CA SER A 75 2.42 -15.57 5.36
C SER A 75 3.27 -16.46 6.29
N ASP A 76 2.64 -17.41 7.00
CA ASP A 76 3.27 -18.40 7.88
C ASP A 76 3.72 -19.68 7.15
N LYS A 77 3.44 -19.80 5.85
CA LYS A 77 3.81 -21.00 5.06
C LYS A 77 5.28 -21.06 4.69
N PHE A 78 6.00 -19.95 4.79
CA PHE A 78 7.34 -19.78 4.23
C PHE A 78 8.39 -19.51 5.30
N ASP A 79 8.27 -20.23 6.42
CA ASP A 79 9.09 -20.08 7.63
C ASP A 79 8.84 -18.72 8.31
N CYS A 80 9.83 -18.20 9.05
CA CYS A 80 9.74 -16.96 9.79
C CYS A 80 9.80 -15.74 8.85
N GLY A 81 8.86 -14.79 9.00
CA GLY A 81 9.00 -13.47 8.40
C GLY A 81 10.16 -12.70 9.05
N MET A 82 10.95 -12.00 8.24
CA MET A 82 12.16 -11.29 8.69
C MET A 82 12.05 -9.77 8.50
N CYS A 83 11.47 -9.34 7.39
CA CYS A 83 11.32 -7.93 7.06
C CYS A 83 9.97 -7.66 6.36
N VAL A 84 9.48 -6.43 6.49
CA VAL A 84 8.33 -5.95 5.73
C VAL A 84 8.60 -4.54 5.23
N HIS A 85 8.14 -4.23 4.03
CA HIS A 85 8.21 -2.90 3.43
C HIS A 85 6.91 -2.57 2.71
N ALA A 86 6.56 -1.29 2.61
CA ALA A 86 5.38 -0.82 1.89
C ALA A 86 5.80 -0.04 0.65
N LEU A 87 5.32 -0.43 -0.52
CA LEU A 87 5.67 0.18 -1.80
C LEU A 87 4.55 -0.05 -2.82
N ASP A 88 4.21 0.98 -3.61
CA ASP A 88 3.35 0.88 -4.80
C ASP A 88 4.15 0.24 -5.96
N VAL A 89 4.03 -1.09 -6.09
CA VAL A 89 4.77 -1.93 -7.04
C VAL A 89 4.07 -1.99 -8.40
N ASP A 90 2.75 -1.87 -8.44
CA ASP A 90 1.98 -1.92 -9.69
C ASP A 90 1.58 -0.55 -10.25
N PHE A 91 1.98 0.52 -9.56
CA PHE A 91 1.75 1.90 -9.92
C PHE A 91 0.25 2.19 -10.04
N ASP A 92 -0.55 1.83 -9.05
CA ASP A 92 -1.96 2.24 -8.97
C ASP A 92 -2.23 3.30 -7.89
N GLY A 93 -1.19 3.70 -7.15
CA GLY A 93 -1.27 4.71 -6.09
C GLY A 93 -1.57 4.13 -4.71
N GLU A 94 -1.81 2.82 -4.59
CA GLU A 94 -1.94 2.11 -3.33
C GLU A 94 -0.66 1.32 -3.02
N ASN A 95 -0.19 1.36 -1.78
CA ASN A 95 1.01 0.61 -1.42
C ASN A 95 0.69 -0.88 -1.19
N GLU A 96 1.49 -1.75 -1.79
CA GLU A 96 1.58 -3.16 -1.42
C GLU A 96 2.52 -3.41 -0.26
N LEU A 97 2.32 -4.53 0.45
CA LEU A 97 3.23 -5.01 1.49
C LEU A 97 4.14 -6.10 0.95
N LEU A 98 5.45 -5.85 1.00
CA LEU A 98 6.51 -6.78 0.63
C LEU A 98 7.05 -7.45 1.88
N LEU A 99 6.85 -8.76 2.02
CA LEU A 99 7.34 -9.59 3.11
C LEU A 99 8.53 -10.43 2.63
N GLY A 100 9.68 -10.27 3.28
CA GLY A 100 10.83 -11.16 3.10
C GLY A 100 10.89 -12.20 4.22
N THR A 101 11.12 -13.47 3.86
CA THR A 101 11.14 -14.57 4.83
C THR A 101 12.50 -15.27 4.91
N TYR A 102 12.74 -15.94 6.03
CA TYR A 102 13.89 -16.83 6.18
C TYR A 102 13.79 -18.04 5.23
N GLY A 103 12.58 -18.45 4.87
CA GLY A 103 12.28 -19.49 3.88
C GLY A 103 12.59 -19.13 2.43
N GLN A 104 13.33 -18.04 2.19
CA GLN A 104 13.83 -17.60 0.89
C GLN A 104 12.74 -17.07 -0.04
N GLU A 105 11.64 -16.56 0.51
CA GLU A 105 10.52 -16.05 -0.27
C GLU A 105 10.36 -14.55 -0.06
N LEU A 106 10.20 -13.84 -1.18
CA LEU A 106 9.65 -12.50 -1.22
C LEU A 106 8.18 -12.61 -1.63
N ILE A 107 7.29 -12.12 -0.79
CA ILE A 107 5.85 -12.27 -0.94
C ILE A 107 5.24 -10.87 -0.91
N VAL A 108 4.43 -10.54 -1.91
CA VAL A 108 3.82 -9.22 -2.04
C VAL A 108 2.32 -9.32 -1.95
N TYR A 109 1.74 -8.51 -1.06
CA TYR A 109 0.31 -8.50 -0.76
C TYR A 109 -0.31 -7.17 -1.14
N LYS A 110 -1.48 -7.23 -1.77
CA LYS A 110 -2.30 -6.07 -2.08
C LYS A 110 -3.59 -6.09 -1.26
N PHE A 111 -3.98 -4.93 -0.76
CA PHE A 111 -5.23 -4.78 -0.01
C PHE A 111 -6.39 -4.58 -0.99
N ASN A 112 -7.47 -5.34 -0.82
CA ASN A 112 -8.70 -5.11 -1.57
C ASN A 112 -9.77 -4.59 -0.61
N ALA A 113 -10.17 -3.32 -0.79
CA ALA A 113 -11.35 -2.78 -0.13
C ALA A 113 -12.61 -3.49 -0.66
N ARG A 114 -13.40 -4.05 0.24
CA ARG A 114 -14.78 -4.47 -0.03
C ARG A 114 -15.64 -3.21 -0.08
N GLU A 115 -16.19 -2.92 -1.25
CA GLU A 115 -17.28 -1.98 -1.32
C GLU A 115 -18.45 -2.52 -0.49
N LEU A 116 -18.84 -1.74 0.52
CA LEU A 116 -20.04 -2.02 1.30
C LEU A 116 -21.24 -1.95 0.34
N SER A 117 -21.66 -3.10 -0.17
CA SER A 117 -22.94 -3.21 -0.86
C SER A 117 -24.01 -2.73 0.12
N VAL A 118 -24.57 -1.55 -0.12
CA VAL A 118 -25.75 -1.07 0.59
C VAL A 118 -26.85 -2.05 0.25
N LYS A 119 -27.08 -3.04 1.13
CA LYS A 119 -28.29 -3.84 1.07
C LYS A 119 -29.43 -2.87 1.34
N GLU A 120 -30.25 -2.61 0.33
CA GLU A 120 -31.51 -1.90 0.54
C GLU A 120 -32.29 -2.59 1.68
N PRO A 121 -32.96 -1.83 2.56
CA PRO A 121 -33.70 -2.43 3.65
C PRO A 121 -34.91 -3.20 3.10
N ASP A 122 -34.74 -4.52 2.97
CA ASP A 122 -35.83 -5.44 2.71
C ASP A 122 -36.89 -5.26 3.80
N THR A 123 -37.99 -4.65 3.39
CA THR A 123 -39.20 -4.53 4.19
C THR A 123 -39.85 -5.91 4.21
N GLU A 124 -39.72 -6.66 5.30
CA GLU A 124 -40.80 -7.54 5.78
C GLU A 124 -40.57 -8.05 7.21
N ARG A 125 -41.70 -8.16 7.91
CA ARG A 125 -41.86 -8.35 9.36
C ARG A 125 -41.72 -9.83 9.73
N ASP A 126 -41.12 -10.15 10.87
CA ASP A 126 -41.84 -10.62 12.06
C ASP A 126 -40.90 -11.15 13.17
N GLU A 127 -41.18 -10.63 14.38
CA GLU A 127 -41.13 -11.24 15.72
C GLU A 127 -39.80 -11.71 16.37
N LEU A 128 -39.41 -10.90 17.36
CA LEU A 128 -39.08 -11.26 18.76
C LEU A 128 -37.90 -12.23 19.02
N ASN A 129 -36.77 -11.67 19.45
CA ASN A 129 -36.32 -11.97 20.81
C ASN A 129 -35.45 -10.86 21.44
N VAL A 130 -35.79 -10.58 22.69
CA VAL A 130 -35.21 -9.60 23.61
C VAL A 130 -34.03 -10.23 24.33
N THR A 131 -32.83 -9.63 24.29
CA THR A 131 -32.06 -9.33 25.50
C THR A 131 -30.98 -8.27 25.25
N GLU A 132 -31.20 -7.13 25.90
CA GLU A 132 -30.30 -6.04 26.27
C GLU A 132 -28.92 -6.53 26.79
N SER A 133 -27.85 -5.77 26.89
CA SER A 133 -27.33 -4.53 26.31
C SER A 133 -26.03 -4.27 27.09
N SER A 134 -24.99 -3.75 26.44
CA SER A 134 -24.01 -2.87 27.09
C SER A 134 -23.40 -2.02 25.99
N GLN A 135 -24.05 -0.87 25.82
CA GLN A 135 -23.67 0.21 24.93
C GLN A 135 -22.46 0.95 25.52
N SER A 136 -21.50 1.29 24.67
CA SER A 136 -20.79 2.55 24.83
C SER A 136 -20.89 3.30 23.51
N SER A 137 -21.57 4.45 23.58
CA SER A 137 -21.89 5.33 22.49
C SER A 137 -21.11 6.64 22.68
N SER A 138 -20.23 6.98 21.74
CA SER A 138 -19.83 8.38 21.46
C SER A 138 -19.13 8.39 20.09
N ARG A 139 -19.83 8.84 19.04
CA ARG A 139 -19.83 10.22 18.50
C ARG A 139 -18.59 10.54 17.64
N HIS A 140 -18.80 10.39 16.33
CA HIS A 140 -18.25 11.17 15.21
C HIS A 140 -16.72 11.26 15.05
N SER A 141 -16.19 10.34 14.24
CA SER A 141 -15.43 10.67 13.03
C SER A 141 -15.75 9.58 11.99
N ASN A 142 -16.19 9.98 10.80
CA ASN A 142 -16.25 9.10 9.65
C ASN A 142 -14.81 8.95 9.13
N SER A 143 -13.97 8.11 9.75
CA SER A 143 -12.86 7.50 9.02
C SER A 143 -13.46 6.34 8.25
N GLY A 144 -13.51 6.47 6.92
CA GLY A 144 -14.18 5.54 6.03
C GLY A 144 -13.71 4.12 6.29
N LEU A 145 -14.59 3.30 6.88
CA LEU A 145 -14.32 1.88 7.10
C LEU A 145 -14.36 1.16 5.77
N THR A 146 -13.21 1.02 5.12
CA THR A 146 -13.04 0.03 4.06
C THR A 146 -12.83 -1.33 4.75
N ASP A 147 -13.92 -2.06 4.96
CA ASP A 147 -13.81 -3.51 5.20
C ASP A 147 -13.08 -4.12 4.01
N GLY A 148 -12.20 -5.09 4.19
CA GLY A 148 -11.32 -5.54 3.12
C GLY A 148 -10.28 -6.52 3.61
N ASP A 149 -9.65 -7.22 2.68
CA ASP A 149 -8.66 -8.26 2.97
C ASP A 149 -7.42 -8.11 2.10
N PHE A 150 -6.29 -8.56 2.63
CA PHE A 150 -5.08 -8.74 1.84
C PHE A 150 -5.15 -10.01 1.02
N HIS A 151 -4.63 -9.95 -0.21
CA HIS A 151 -4.44 -11.11 -1.06
C HIS A 151 -3.02 -11.12 -1.62
N LEU A 152 -2.53 -12.32 -1.95
CA LEU A 152 -1.24 -12.49 -2.59
C LEU A 152 -1.28 -11.89 -4.00
N LEU A 153 -0.48 -10.85 -4.24
CA LEU A 153 -0.31 -10.25 -5.56
C LEU A 153 0.72 -11.02 -6.37
N TRP A 154 1.92 -11.23 -5.80
CA TRP A 154 2.96 -12.04 -6.40
C TRP A 154 3.94 -12.59 -5.37
N GLN A 155 4.73 -13.58 -5.79
CA GLN A 155 5.71 -14.27 -4.96
C GLN A 155 6.94 -14.64 -5.79
N ARG A 156 8.13 -14.59 -5.18
CA ARG A 156 9.38 -15.06 -5.78
C ARG A 156 10.31 -15.71 -4.76
N ASN A 157 10.84 -16.85 -5.17
CA ASN A 157 11.85 -17.59 -4.44
C ASN A 157 13.26 -17.04 -4.75
N PHE A 158 14.13 -17.06 -3.74
CA PHE A 158 15.54 -16.72 -3.80
C PHE A 158 16.39 -17.92 -3.35
N ALA A 159 17.70 -17.90 -3.63
CA ALA A 159 18.59 -18.99 -3.22
C ALA A 159 18.93 -18.99 -1.72
N ASP A 160 18.69 -17.88 -1.01
CA ASP A 160 19.11 -17.65 0.37
C ASP A 160 18.05 -16.86 1.16
N PRO A 161 18.01 -17.02 2.50
CA PRO A 161 17.13 -16.25 3.39
C PRO A 161 17.17 -14.75 3.16
N LEU A 162 16.01 -14.11 3.21
CA LEU A 162 15.85 -12.66 3.03
C LEU A 162 15.92 -11.95 4.38
N LEU A 163 16.78 -10.93 4.47
CA LEU A 163 17.05 -10.21 5.72
C LEU A 163 16.40 -8.83 5.74
N ALA A 164 16.38 -8.14 4.59
CA ALA A 164 15.79 -6.83 4.44
C ALA A 164 15.25 -6.66 3.03
N VAL A 165 14.21 -5.83 2.91
CA VAL A 165 13.69 -5.37 1.63
C VAL A 165 13.42 -3.87 1.72
N ASP A 166 13.69 -3.14 0.64
CA ASP A 166 13.52 -1.68 0.57
C ASP A 166 13.18 -1.25 -0.86
N GLY A 167 12.48 -0.12 -0.99
CA GLY A 167 12.18 0.51 -2.28
C GLY A 167 13.09 1.71 -2.53
N VAL A 168 13.97 1.62 -3.53
CA VAL A 168 15.00 2.65 -3.79
C VAL A 168 15.05 2.96 -5.28
N ASP A 169 15.05 4.25 -5.63
CA ASP A 169 15.37 4.71 -6.98
C ASP A 169 16.89 4.66 -7.20
N VAL A 170 17.36 3.50 -7.65
CA VAL A 170 18.78 3.23 -7.90
C VAL A 170 19.23 3.87 -9.20
N THR A 171 18.33 4.02 -10.17
CA THR A 171 18.64 4.55 -11.50
C THR A 171 18.57 6.09 -11.58
N GLY A 172 17.89 6.72 -10.62
CA GLY A 172 17.66 8.17 -10.57
C GLY A 172 16.57 8.64 -11.55
N ASP A 173 15.70 7.75 -12.01
CA ASP A 173 14.61 8.07 -12.95
C ASP A 173 13.26 8.34 -12.25
N GLY A 174 13.22 8.18 -10.92
CA GLY A 174 12.04 8.34 -10.08
C GLY A 174 11.26 7.05 -9.83
N LEU A 175 11.62 5.93 -10.45
CA LEU A 175 11.01 4.62 -10.18
C LEU A 175 11.75 3.95 -9.03
N GLN A 176 11.02 3.48 -8.02
CA GLN A 176 11.64 2.77 -6.89
C GLN A 176 11.82 1.29 -7.24
N GLU A 177 13.05 0.84 -7.49
CA GLU A 177 13.35 -0.59 -7.57
C GLU A 177 13.20 -1.30 -6.23
N ILE A 178 12.82 -2.58 -6.26
CA ILE A 178 12.80 -3.42 -5.06
C ILE A 178 14.21 -3.95 -4.84
N VAL A 179 14.82 -3.55 -3.73
CA VAL A 179 16.14 -4.00 -3.30
C VAL A 179 15.97 -5.05 -2.20
N VAL A 180 16.50 -6.25 -2.42
CA VAL A 180 16.40 -7.39 -1.50
C VAL A 180 17.79 -7.74 -0.99
N LEU A 181 18.00 -7.63 0.33
CA LEU A 181 19.20 -8.11 0.98
C LEU A 181 19.00 -9.56 1.44
N SER A 182 19.83 -10.47 0.93
CA SER A 182 19.89 -11.87 1.33
C SER A 182 21.17 -12.16 2.12
N LEU A 183 21.28 -13.36 2.72
CA LEU A 183 22.51 -13.78 3.40
C LEU A 183 23.77 -13.78 2.53
N ARG A 184 23.64 -13.87 1.20
CA ARG A 184 24.80 -13.96 0.28
C ARG A 184 25.00 -12.75 -0.62
N GLY A 185 24.10 -11.77 -0.56
CA GLY A 185 24.23 -10.60 -1.42
C GLY A 185 22.95 -9.80 -1.55
N LEU A 186 23.04 -8.78 -2.38
CA LEU A 186 21.99 -7.84 -2.70
C LEU A 186 21.40 -8.17 -4.07
N HIS A 187 20.07 -8.14 -4.19
CA HIS A 187 19.36 -8.31 -5.45
C HIS A 187 18.58 -7.04 -5.74
N VAL A 188 18.63 -6.55 -6.98
CA VAL A 188 17.83 -5.40 -7.43
C VAL A 188 16.81 -5.89 -8.44
N LEU A 189 15.53 -5.67 -8.16
CA LEU A 189 14.42 -6.06 -9.03
C LEU A 189 13.86 -4.80 -9.66
N GLN A 190 14.08 -4.66 -10.96
CA GLN A 190 13.59 -3.53 -11.75
C GLN A 190 12.20 -3.82 -12.30
N HIS A 191 11.37 -2.79 -12.41
CA HIS A 191 10.08 -2.91 -13.08
C HIS A 191 10.25 -3.18 -14.58
N ASP A 192 9.28 -3.85 -15.21
CA ASP A 192 9.26 -3.96 -16.67
C ASP A 192 8.92 -2.59 -17.25
N LEU A 193 9.90 -1.97 -17.91
CA LEU A 193 9.77 -0.62 -18.47
C LEU A 193 8.64 -0.49 -19.50
N LYS A 194 8.20 -1.58 -20.14
CA LYS A 194 7.05 -1.55 -21.05
C LYS A 194 5.75 -1.39 -20.28
N ASP A 195 5.62 -2.10 -19.17
CA ASP A 195 4.42 -2.02 -18.32
C ASP A 195 4.35 -0.64 -17.67
N VAL A 196 5.48 -0.13 -17.16
CA VAL A 196 5.58 1.23 -16.61
C VAL A 196 5.23 2.28 -17.67
N ALA A 197 5.80 2.19 -18.86
CA ALA A 197 5.49 3.12 -19.95
C ALA A 197 4.01 3.09 -20.33
N GLN A 198 3.39 1.90 -20.33
CA GLN A 198 1.97 1.75 -20.60
C GLN A 198 1.12 2.43 -19.51
N GLN A 199 1.45 2.23 -18.23
CA GLN A 199 0.78 2.92 -17.12
C GLN A 199 0.91 4.44 -17.22
N CYS A 200 2.09 4.96 -17.56
CA CYS A 200 2.28 6.40 -17.80
C CYS A 200 1.38 6.91 -18.93
N VAL A 201 1.29 6.16 -20.03
CA VAL A 201 0.44 6.52 -21.18
C VAL A 201 -1.04 6.52 -20.79
N ASP A 202 -1.50 5.52 -20.04
CA ASP A 202 -2.91 5.40 -19.67
C ASP A 202 -3.32 6.47 -18.66
N ARG A 203 -2.46 6.80 -17.69
CA ARG A 203 -2.66 7.95 -16.80
C ARG A 203 -2.71 9.28 -17.55
N MET A 204 -1.80 9.51 -18.51
CA MET A 204 -1.84 10.72 -19.34
C MET A 204 -3.16 10.84 -20.10
N LYS A 205 -3.68 9.74 -20.66
CA LYS A 205 -4.98 9.75 -21.34
C LYS A 205 -6.12 10.08 -20.38
N GLN A 206 -6.10 9.51 -19.19
CA GLN A 206 -7.12 9.76 -18.16
C GLN A 206 -7.14 11.23 -17.75
N LEU A 207 -5.98 11.83 -17.47
CA LEU A 207 -5.87 13.25 -17.10
C LEU A 207 -6.38 14.17 -18.22
N ILE A 208 -6.07 13.88 -19.48
CA ILE A 208 -6.58 14.65 -20.62
C ILE A 208 -8.12 14.55 -20.71
N LEU A 209 -8.67 13.36 -20.45
CA LEU A 209 -10.12 13.15 -20.48
C LEU A 209 -10.82 13.91 -19.34
N GLU A 210 -10.28 13.85 -18.13
CA GLU A 210 -10.77 14.57 -16.95
C GLU A 210 -10.73 16.09 -17.16
N GLU A 211 -9.65 16.62 -17.74
CA GLU A 211 -9.52 18.04 -18.05
C GLU A 211 -10.58 18.51 -19.07
N GLN A 212 -10.83 17.72 -20.13
CA GLN A 212 -11.86 18.02 -21.11
C GLN A 212 -13.27 17.99 -20.51
N GLN A 213 -13.55 17.03 -19.62
CA GLN A 213 -14.83 16.93 -18.92
C GLN A 213 -15.04 18.13 -17.99
N SER A 214 -14.03 18.50 -17.20
CA SER A 214 -14.10 19.68 -16.32
C SER A 214 -14.38 20.96 -17.12
N GLN A 215 -13.68 21.17 -18.24
CA GLN A 215 -13.90 22.33 -19.10
C GLN A 215 -15.32 22.36 -19.68
N GLN A 216 -15.85 21.20 -20.10
CA GLN A 216 -17.21 21.11 -20.63
C GLN A 216 -18.27 21.40 -19.55
N GLU A 217 -18.06 20.91 -18.32
CA GLU A 217 -18.95 21.21 -17.19
C GLU A 217 -18.92 22.69 -16.82
N ASP A 218 -17.75 23.33 -16.82
CA ASP A 218 -17.62 24.74 -16.50
C ASP A 218 -18.33 25.62 -17.54
N ILE A 219 -18.16 25.29 -18.83
CA ILE A 219 -18.89 25.95 -19.92
C ILE A 219 -20.40 25.76 -19.73
N PHE A 220 -20.86 24.56 -19.39
CA PHE A 220 -22.27 24.28 -19.18
C PHE A 220 -22.85 25.05 -17.97
N LYS A 221 -22.12 25.11 -16.85
CA LYS A 221 -22.49 25.88 -15.66
C LYS A 221 -22.58 27.38 -15.98
N GLN A 222 -21.64 27.89 -16.78
CA GLN A 222 -21.66 29.29 -17.22
C GLN A 222 -22.91 29.61 -18.05
N LEU A 223 -23.25 28.76 -19.03
CA LEU A 223 -24.45 28.93 -19.86
C LEU A 223 -25.76 28.83 -19.06
N LEU A 224 -25.83 27.95 -18.07
CA LEU A 224 -26.98 27.87 -17.16
C LEU A 224 -27.14 29.16 -16.34
N SER A 225 -26.04 29.69 -15.80
CA SER A 225 -26.06 30.91 -14.99
C SER A 225 -26.52 32.14 -15.78
N GLU A 226 -26.10 32.26 -17.05
CA GLU A 226 -26.52 33.37 -17.92
C GLU A 226 -28.03 33.31 -18.22
N ASN A 227 -28.57 32.12 -18.52
CA ASN A 227 -30.00 31.94 -18.85
C ASN A 227 -30.96 32.07 -17.66
N LEU A 228 -30.49 31.82 -16.43
CA LEU A 228 -31.30 31.98 -15.21
C LEU A 228 -31.29 33.43 -14.67
N SER A 229 -30.41 34.29 -15.19
CA SER A 229 -30.27 35.70 -14.79
C SER A 229 -31.02 36.69 -15.68
N SER A 230 -31.71 36.21 -16.74
CA SER A 230 -32.55 36.98 -17.67
C SER A 230 -34.03 36.69 -17.47
#